data_AF-V6Q4B3-F1
#
_entry.id   AF-V6Q4B3-F1
#
_cell.length_a   1.000
_cell.length_b   1.000
_cell.length_c   1.000
_cell.angle_alpha   90.00
_cell.angle_beta   90.00
_cell.angle_gamma   90.00
#
_symmetry.space_group_name_H-M   'P 1'
#
loop_
_entity.id
_entity.type
_entity.pdbx_description
1 polymer ?
#
loop_
_entity_poly.entity_id
_entity_poly.type
_entity_poly.pdbx_seq_one_letter_code
_entity_poly.pdbx_strand_id
1 'polypeptide(L)'
;MRKKKKIGTFLIGCVLLCFLILSGIYLYQVKKGIRELKKWEGYINQMVVKYDIPDDQKLVKAIILTETKGQHIDIMQSSESQTGNPNTIFSSEESIESGVKHLADVIHYGEQKEVDKWTSVQAYNFGSQYIDYVNQRGNINTLDLAEEYSKTVLAPSLGNKDATTYRYLTPKAVWYNGGYLYQNGGNIFYADRVKWHLTLIKWLE
;
A
#
# COMPACT_ATOMS: atom_id res chain seq x y z
N MET A 1 22.94 -18.50 -38.52
CA MET A 1 22.91 -18.43 -37.03
C MET A 1 23.40 -17.10 -36.42
N ARG A 2 24.43 -16.44 -36.96
CA ARG A 2 25.06 -15.24 -36.35
C ARG A 2 24.18 -13.96 -36.33
N LYS A 3 23.34 -13.73 -37.36
CA LYS A 3 22.40 -12.57 -37.41
C LYS A 3 21.27 -12.64 -36.38
N LYS A 4 20.67 -13.83 -36.17
CA LYS A 4 19.63 -14.04 -35.13
C LYS A 4 20.15 -13.78 -33.71
N LYS A 5 21.41 -14.18 -33.41
CA LYS A 5 22.06 -13.86 -32.13
C LYS A 5 22.24 -12.36 -31.91
N LYS A 6 22.65 -11.60 -32.94
CA LYS A 6 22.82 -10.13 -32.86
C LYS A 6 21.49 -9.39 -32.61
N ILE A 7 20.41 -9.81 -33.29
CA ILE A 7 19.06 -9.27 -33.08
C ILE A 7 18.57 -9.57 -31.64
N GLY A 8 18.83 -10.78 -31.14
CA GLY A 8 18.50 -11.16 -29.75
C GLY A 8 19.20 -10.28 -28.72
N THR A 9 20.52 -10.06 -28.85
CA THR A 9 21.27 -9.15 -27.97
C THR A 9 20.81 -7.69 -28.05
N PHE A 10 20.42 -7.22 -29.23
CA PHE A 10 19.89 -5.87 -29.40
C PHE A 10 18.54 -5.68 -28.68
N LEU A 11 17.62 -6.64 -28.85
CA LEU A 11 16.31 -6.63 -28.18
C LEU A 11 16.44 -6.68 -26.65
N ILE A 12 17.34 -7.52 -26.13
CA ILE A 12 17.65 -7.57 -24.70
C ILE A 12 18.17 -6.21 -24.21
N GLY A 13 19.07 -5.58 -24.98
CA GLY A 13 19.55 -4.23 -24.68
C GLY A 13 18.42 -3.19 -24.61
N CYS A 14 17.48 -3.22 -25.54
CA CYS A 14 16.32 -2.32 -25.52
C CYS A 14 15.42 -2.56 -24.30
N VAL A 15 15.14 -3.81 -23.94
CA VAL A 15 14.33 -4.15 -22.75
C VAL A 15 15.00 -3.65 -21.47
N LEU A 16 16.31 -3.86 -21.33
CA LEU A 16 17.08 -3.38 -20.18
C LEU A 16 17.07 -1.85 -20.10
N LEU A 17 17.25 -1.17 -21.23
CA LEU A 17 17.18 0.30 -21.27
C LEU A 17 15.80 0.82 -20.88
N CYS A 18 14.73 0.22 -21.41
CA CYS A 18 13.37 0.57 -21.01
C CYS A 18 13.15 0.36 -19.50
N PHE A 19 13.62 -0.76 -18.96
CA PHE A 19 13.53 -1.03 -17.52
C PHE A 19 14.27 0.03 -16.68
N LEU A 20 15.48 0.44 -17.09
CA LEU A 20 16.24 1.49 -16.42
C LEU A 20 15.52 2.84 -16.47
N ILE A 21 14.97 3.22 -17.63
CA ILE A 21 14.22 4.47 -17.79
C ILE A 21 12.98 4.46 -16.89
N LEU A 22 12.18 3.39 -16.92
CA LEU A 22 10.98 3.26 -16.09
C LEU A 22 11.32 3.29 -14.59
N SER A 23 12.41 2.62 -14.19
CA SER A 23 12.90 2.64 -12.81
C SER A 23 13.35 4.04 -12.39
N GLY A 24 14.06 4.76 -13.27
CA GLY A 24 14.47 6.15 -13.03
C GLY A 24 13.26 7.09 -12.87
N ILE A 25 12.26 6.96 -13.74
CA ILE A 25 11.01 7.72 -13.66
C ILE A 25 10.25 7.41 -12.36
N TYR A 26 10.20 6.14 -11.96
CA TYR A 26 9.57 5.72 -10.71
C TYR A 26 10.28 6.33 -9.50
N LEU A 27 11.61 6.20 -9.41
CA LEU A 27 12.41 6.77 -8.33
C LEU A 27 12.29 8.30 -8.28
N TYR A 28 12.24 8.97 -9.42
CA TYR A 28 11.99 10.41 -9.49
C TYR A 28 10.63 10.79 -8.89
N GLN A 29 9.57 10.05 -9.23
CA GLN A 29 8.24 10.29 -8.65
C GLN A 29 8.22 10.08 -7.14
N VAL A 30 8.85 9.01 -6.65
CA VAL A 30 8.96 8.75 -5.19
C VAL A 30 9.73 9.87 -4.51
N LYS A 31 10.89 10.27 -5.03
CA LYS A 31 11.70 11.37 -4.47
C LYS A 31 10.95 12.69 -4.47
N LYS A 32 10.16 12.96 -5.52
CA LYS A 32 9.25 14.12 -5.56
C LYS A 32 8.21 14.03 -4.44
N GLY A 33 7.55 12.88 -4.27
CA GLY A 33 6.59 12.66 -3.19
C GLY A 33 7.19 12.85 -1.80
N ILE A 34 8.37 12.28 -1.53
CA ILE A 34 9.08 12.47 -0.25
C ILE A 34 9.34 13.95 0.02
N ARG A 35 9.75 14.71 -1.01
CA ARG A 35 9.97 16.16 -0.88
C ARG A 35 8.68 16.90 -0.52
N GLU A 36 7.55 16.54 -1.14
CA GLU A 36 6.25 17.13 -0.82
C GLU A 36 5.81 16.84 0.62
N LEU A 37 6.23 15.71 1.20
CA LEU A 37 5.90 15.37 2.59
C LEU A 37 6.67 16.18 3.63
N LYS A 38 7.76 16.87 3.26
CA LYS A 38 8.53 17.70 4.20
C LYS A 38 7.68 18.77 4.88
N LYS A 39 6.74 19.38 4.15
CA LYS A 39 5.83 20.40 4.72
C LYS A 39 4.85 19.83 5.76
N TRP A 40 4.61 18.53 5.71
CA TRP A 40 3.70 17.82 6.60
C TRP A 40 4.41 17.16 7.79
N GLU A 41 5.75 17.16 7.86
CA GLU A 41 6.49 16.44 8.90
C GLU A 41 6.08 16.81 10.31
N GLY A 42 5.95 18.12 10.59
CA GLY A 42 5.53 18.61 11.89
C GLY A 42 4.10 18.18 12.25
N TYR A 43 3.19 18.25 11.30
CA TYR A 43 1.79 17.87 11.52
C TYR A 43 1.61 16.35 11.66
N ILE A 44 2.30 15.56 10.83
CA ILE A 44 2.36 14.10 10.98
C ILE A 44 2.91 13.74 12.36
N ASN A 45 4.00 14.40 12.79
CA ASN A 45 4.57 14.17 14.12
C ASN A 45 3.55 14.46 15.24
N GLN A 46 2.82 15.56 15.12
CA GLN A 46 1.76 15.90 16.06
C GLN A 46 0.67 14.81 16.10
N MET A 47 0.24 14.30 14.94
CA MET A 47 -0.82 13.29 14.87
C MET A 47 -0.36 11.93 15.39
N VAL A 48 0.86 11.47 15.09
CA VAL A 48 1.35 10.19 15.62
C VAL A 48 1.53 10.22 17.13
N VAL A 49 1.92 11.36 17.70
CA VAL A 49 1.95 11.56 19.16
C VAL A 49 0.53 11.58 19.73
N LYS A 50 -0.41 12.28 19.07
CA LYS A 50 -1.81 12.37 19.49
C LYS A 50 -2.50 11.01 19.58
N TYR A 51 -2.19 10.09 18.66
CA TYR A 51 -2.81 8.76 18.57
C TYR A 51 -1.94 7.62 19.10
N ASP A 52 -0.90 7.95 19.88
CA ASP A 52 -0.05 6.98 20.60
C ASP A 52 0.67 5.96 19.70
N ILE A 53 1.17 6.43 18.55
CA ILE A 53 2.04 5.67 17.64
C ILE A 53 3.31 6.46 17.26
N PRO A 54 4.04 7.05 18.22
CA PRO A 54 5.10 8.05 17.95
C PRO A 54 6.23 7.55 17.04
N ASP A 55 6.52 6.24 17.05
CA ASP A 55 7.57 5.62 16.23
C ASP A 55 7.16 5.43 14.76
N ASP A 56 5.90 5.69 14.41
CA ASP A 56 5.31 5.41 13.10
C ASP A 56 5.30 6.59 12.13
N GLN A 57 5.99 7.70 12.44
CA GLN A 57 6.07 8.86 11.54
C GLN A 57 6.50 8.48 10.11
N LYS A 58 7.51 7.61 9.98
CA LYS A 58 7.99 7.12 8.66
C LYS A 58 7.01 6.13 8.02
N LEU A 59 6.27 5.36 8.82
CA LEU A 59 5.23 4.47 8.32
C LEU A 59 4.07 5.27 7.73
N VAL A 60 3.63 6.34 8.39
CA VAL A 60 2.61 7.27 7.87
C VAL A 60 3.05 7.87 6.54
N LYS A 61 4.29 8.36 6.43
CA LYS A 61 4.84 8.84 5.15
C LYS A 61 4.82 7.75 4.07
N ALA A 62 5.14 6.50 4.43
CA ALA A 62 5.12 5.37 3.50
C ALA A 62 3.70 5.03 3.01
N ILE A 63 2.69 5.16 3.87
CA ILE A 63 1.27 5.03 3.50
C ILE A 63 0.87 6.16 2.55
N ILE A 64 1.16 7.43 2.85
CA ILE A 64 0.86 8.55 1.96
C ILE A 64 1.50 8.35 0.57
N LEU A 65 2.74 7.85 0.51
CA LEU A 65 3.39 7.52 -0.76
C LEU A 65 2.69 6.37 -1.51
N THR A 66 2.15 5.40 -0.78
CA THR A 66 1.45 4.24 -1.33
C THR A 66 0.10 4.62 -1.92
N GLU A 67 -0.62 5.53 -1.26
CA GLU A 67 -1.95 6.00 -1.65
C GLU A 67 -1.90 7.00 -2.81
N THR A 68 -1.18 8.11 -2.61
CA THR A 68 -1.32 9.28 -3.51
C THR A 68 0.00 9.85 -3.98
N LYS A 69 1.14 9.34 -3.47
CA LYS A 69 2.46 9.97 -3.62
C LYS A 69 2.49 11.41 -3.09
N GLY A 70 1.54 11.79 -2.24
CA GLY A 70 1.35 13.15 -1.72
C GLY A 70 0.79 14.15 -2.74
N GLN A 71 0.14 13.67 -3.82
CA GLN A 71 -0.33 14.48 -4.96
C GLN A 71 -1.86 14.55 -5.08
N HIS A 72 -2.57 14.43 -3.95
CA HIS A 72 -4.03 14.50 -3.88
C HIS A 72 -4.45 15.37 -2.68
N ILE A 73 -5.72 15.79 -2.59
CA ILE A 73 -6.21 16.52 -1.40
C ILE A 73 -6.38 15.58 -0.21
N ASP A 74 -7.08 14.45 -0.43
CA ASP A 74 -7.12 13.30 0.47
C ASP A 74 -5.85 12.45 0.30
N ILE A 75 -4.73 12.92 0.87
CA ILE A 75 -3.40 12.34 0.69
C ILE A 75 -3.23 10.93 1.27
N MET A 76 -3.99 10.56 2.30
CA MET A 76 -4.00 9.23 2.92
C MET A 76 -5.17 8.34 2.46
N GLN A 77 -6.01 8.83 1.52
CA GLN A 77 -7.22 8.15 1.05
C GLN A 77 -8.11 7.64 2.21
N SER A 78 -8.27 8.47 3.24
CA SER A 78 -8.95 8.12 4.49
C SER A 78 -10.46 8.42 4.48
N SER A 79 -10.99 8.99 3.38
CA SER A 79 -12.43 9.24 3.21
C SER A 79 -13.27 7.97 3.44
N GLU A 80 -12.84 6.84 2.87
CA GLU A 80 -13.58 5.58 2.97
C GLU A 80 -13.61 5.04 4.41
N SER A 81 -12.52 5.19 5.17
CA SER A 81 -12.49 4.81 6.59
C SER A 81 -13.38 5.69 7.47
N GLN A 82 -13.59 6.95 7.10
CA GLN A 82 -14.39 7.90 7.89
C GLN A 82 -15.88 7.84 7.56
N THR A 83 -16.23 7.75 6.27
CA THR A 83 -17.62 7.93 5.81
C THR A 83 -18.15 6.77 4.98
N GLY A 84 -17.34 5.73 4.72
CA GLY A 84 -17.70 4.63 3.82
C GLY A 84 -17.86 5.05 2.35
N ASN A 85 -17.50 6.29 2.02
CA ASN A 85 -17.62 6.89 0.69
C ASN A 85 -16.32 7.62 0.34
N PRO A 86 -15.84 7.55 -0.91
CA PRO A 86 -14.66 8.29 -1.34
C PRO A 86 -14.94 9.80 -1.47
N ASN A 87 -13.88 10.62 -1.39
CA ASN A 87 -13.90 12.07 -1.63
C ASN A 87 -14.78 12.90 -0.67
N THR A 88 -14.83 12.50 0.60
CA THR A 88 -15.55 13.25 1.65
C THR A 88 -14.63 14.13 2.49
N ILE A 89 -13.31 13.99 2.32
CA ILE A 89 -12.28 14.82 2.95
C ILE A 89 -11.91 16.00 2.05
N PHE A 90 -11.90 17.21 2.62
CA PHE A 90 -11.72 18.46 1.88
C PHE A 90 -10.41 19.19 2.18
N SER A 91 -9.55 18.62 3.02
CA SER A 91 -8.21 19.15 3.29
C SER A 91 -7.18 18.04 3.51
N SER A 92 -5.90 18.35 3.25
CA SER A 92 -4.82 17.39 3.50
C SER A 92 -4.56 17.19 4.99
N GLU A 93 -4.82 18.20 5.81
CA GLU A 93 -4.79 18.12 7.28
C GLU A 93 -5.82 17.10 7.77
N GLU A 94 -7.08 17.22 7.36
CA GLU A 94 -8.14 16.27 7.71
C GLU A 94 -7.80 14.85 7.23
N SER A 95 -7.24 14.73 6.03
CA SER A 95 -6.76 13.44 5.49
C SER A 95 -5.70 12.80 6.38
N ILE A 96 -4.69 13.58 6.81
CA ILE A 96 -3.62 13.12 7.69
C ILE A 96 -4.20 12.74 9.06
N GLU A 97 -5.02 13.59 9.67
CA GLU A 97 -5.57 13.31 10.99
C GLU A 97 -6.42 12.03 10.98
N SER A 98 -7.36 11.92 10.03
CA SER A 98 -8.23 10.75 9.87
C SER A 98 -7.42 9.49 9.54
N GLY A 99 -6.45 9.59 8.62
CA GLY A 99 -5.61 8.46 8.22
C GLY A 99 -4.68 7.99 9.33
N VAL A 100 -4.05 8.90 10.09
CA VAL A 100 -3.20 8.54 11.24
C VAL A 100 -4.04 7.92 12.35
N LYS A 101 -5.25 8.44 12.60
CA LYS A 101 -6.19 7.84 13.55
C LYS A 101 -6.54 6.40 13.14
N HIS A 102 -6.96 6.18 11.88
CA HIS A 102 -7.30 4.84 11.39
C HIS A 102 -6.09 3.88 11.47
N LEU A 103 -4.89 4.36 11.12
CA LEU A 103 -3.67 3.57 11.26
C LEU A 103 -3.40 3.19 12.72
N ALA A 104 -3.54 4.12 13.66
CA ALA A 104 -3.38 3.85 15.07
C ALA A 104 -4.42 2.83 15.56
N ASP A 105 -5.69 2.99 15.17
CA ASP A 105 -6.77 2.08 15.54
C ASP A 105 -6.45 0.63 15.11
N VAL A 106 -5.93 0.42 13.89
CA VAL A 106 -5.54 -0.93 13.41
C VAL A 106 -4.21 -1.44 14.01
N ILE A 107 -3.27 -0.55 14.36
CA ILE A 107 -2.04 -0.95 15.07
C ILE A 107 -2.38 -1.44 16.47
N HIS A 108 -3.11 -0.63 17.25
CA HIS A 108 -3.53 -0.97 18.60
C HIS A 108 -4.37 -2.25 18.64
N TYR A 109 -5.30 -2.41 17.68
CA TYR A 109 -6.08 -3.65 17.59
C TYR A 109 -5.21 -4.86 17.22
N GLY A 110 -4.22 -4.67 16.35
CA GLY A 110 -3.27 -5.73 16.00
C GLY A 110 -2.41 -6.17 17.18
N GLU A 111 -1.93 -5.22 17.98
CA GLU A 111 -1.17 -5.49 19.21
C GLU A 111 -2.01 -6.26 20.23
N GLN A 112 -3.27 -5.85 20.44
CA GLN A 112 -4.21 -6.58 21.31
C GLN A 112 -4.49 -8.02 20.84
N LYS A 113 -4.42 -8.25 19.53
CA LYS A 113 -4.62 -9.56 18.89
C LYS A 113 -3.31 -10.32 18.66
N GLU A 114 -2.18 -9.78 19.15
CA GLU A 114 -0.87 -10.40 19.05
C GLU A 114 -0.48 -10.77 17.61
N VAL A 115 -0.95 -10.01 16.62
CA VAL A 115 -0.56 -10.17 15.21
C VAL A 115 0.64 -9.30 14.89
N ASP A 116 1.37 -9.66 13.82
CA ASP A 116 2.48 -8.86 13.35
C ASP A 116 2.02 -7.49 12.82
N LYS A 117 2.86 -6.47 12.95
CA LYS A 117 2.55 -5.09 12.53
C LYS A 117 2.12 -4.98 11.06
N TRP A 118 2.58 -5.88 10.18
CA TRP A 118 2.18 -5.83 8.77
C TRP A 118 0.77 -6.34 8.52
N THR A 119 0.20 -7.12 9.45
CA THR A 119 -1.23 -7.40 9.48
C THR A 119 -2.02 -6.11 9.69
N SER A 120 -1.65 -5.27 10.66
CA SER A 120 -2.28 -3.96 10.86
C SER A 120 -2.15 -3.04 9.65
N VAL A 121 -0.98 -3.02 9.00
CA VAL A 121 -0.79 -2.23 7.77
C VAL A 121 -1.66 -2.76 6.63
N GLN A 122 -1.82 -4.08 6.46
CA GLN A 122 -2.74 -4.64 5.47
C GLN A 122 -4.20 -4.32 5.83
N ALA A 123 -4.55 -4.34 7.11
CA ALA A 123 -5.87 -3.98 7.63
C ALA A 123 -6.21 -2.50 7.43
N TYR A 124 -5.23 -1.60 7.25
CA TYR A 124 -5.51 -0.24 6.79
C TYR A 124 -6.27 -0.25 5.46
N ASN A 125 -5.91 -1.15 4.54
CA ASN A 125 -6.56 -1.32 3.24
C ASN A 125 -7.76 -2.28 3.25
N PHE A 126 -7.74 -3.32 4.08
CA PHE A 126 -8.78 -4.36 4.12
C PHE A 126 -9.87 -4.14 5.19
N GLY A 127 -9.65 -3.22 6.11
CA GLY A 127 -10.44 -3.09 7.33
C GLY A 127 -9.94 -4.00 8.46
N SER A 128 -10.33 -3.65 9.69
CA SER A 128 -9.86 -4.29 10.93
C SER A 128 -10.24 -5.76 11.07
N GLN A 129 -11.30 -6.23 10.39
CA GLN A 129 -11.71 -7.64 10.39
C GLN A 129 -10.61 -8.59 9.86
N TYR A 130 -9.69 -8.08 9.05
CA TYR A 130 -8.54 -8.84 8.59
C TYR A 130 -7.59 -9.25 9.74
N ILE A 131 -7.52 -8.45 10.80
CA ILE A 131 -6.68 -8.76 11.98
C ILE A 131 -7.18 -10.03 12.67
N ASP A 132 -8.49 -10.17 12.88
CA ASP A 132 -9.08 -11.39 13.46
C ASP A 132 -8.85 -12.61 12.56
N TYR A 133 -8.95 -12.40 11.24
CA TYR A 133 -8.73 -13.46 10.26
C TYR A 133 -7.29 -14.02 10.33
N VAL A 134 -6.30 -13.15 10.46
CA VAL A 134 -4.88 -13.56 10.57
C VAL A 134 -4.54 -14.12 11.95
N ASN A 135 -5.12 -13.57 13.03
CA ASN A 135 -4.93 -14.07 14.39
C ASN A 135 -5.27 -15.58 14.49
N GLN A 136 -6.36 -16.00 13.84
CA GLN A 136 -6.78 -17.41 13.80
C GLN A 136 -5.90 -18.31 12.90
N ARG A 137 -4.93 -17.73 12.17
CA ARG A 137 -4.15 -18.40 11.10
C ARG A 137 -2.64 -18.25 11.28
N GLY A 138 -2.19 -18.05 12.51
CA GLY A 138 -0.77 -18.01 12.85
C GLY A 138 -0.19 -16.61 13.01
N ASN A 139 -1.04 -15.59 13.20
CA ASN A 139 -0.67 -14.24 13.64
C ASN A 139 0.23 -13.43 12.69
N ILE A 140 0.54 -13.93 11.50
CA ILE A 140 1.46 -13.30 10.55
C ILE A 140 0.78 -13.10 9.20
N ASN A 141 0.83 -11.88 8.68
CA ASN A 141 0.36 -11.58 7.34
C ASN A 141 1.23 -12.24 6.26
N THR A 142 0.58 -12.99 5.36
CA THR A 142 1.19 -13.55 4.15
C THR A 142 0.38 -13.15 2.92
N LEU A 143 0.98 -13.24 1.72
CA LEU A 143 0.24 -12.99 0.48
C LEU A 143 -0.89 -14.00 0.28
N ASP A 144 -0.65 -15.27 0.61
CA ASP A 144 -1.66 -16.32 0.51
C ASP A 144 -2.89 -16.01 1.39
N LEU A 145 -2.66 -15.56 2.64
CA LEU A 145 -3.75 -15.14 3.54
C LEU A 145 -4.47 -13.89 3.04
N ALA A 146 -3.72 -12.91 2.52
CA ALA A 146 -4.31 -11.68 1.99
C ALA A 146 -5.16 -11.96 0.74
N GLU A 147 -4.71 -12.86 -0.13
CA GLU A 147 -5.44 -13.28 -1.33
C GLU A 147 -6.68 -14.11 -0.99
N GLU A 148 -6.56 -15.07 -0.05
CA GLU A 148 -7.70 -15.86 0.43
C GLU A 148 -8.77 -14.95 1.04
N TYR A 149 -8.38 -14.04 1.94
CA TYR A 149 -9.31 -13.10 2.56
C TYR A 149 -9.98 -12.17 1.54
N SER A 150 -9.18 -11.62 0.62
CA SER A 150 -9.67 -10.77 -0.48
C SER A 150 -10.74 -11.49 -1.30
N LYS A 151 -10.47 -12.75 -1.69
CA LYS A 151 -11.36 -13.56 -2.52
C LYS A 151 -12.61 -14.04 -1.79
N THR A 152 -12.48 -14.48 -0.55
CA THR A 152 -13.51 -15.27 0.14
C THR A 152 -14.33 -14.48 1.14
N VAL A 153 -13.81 -13.35 1.63
CA VAL A 153 -14.45 -12.52 2.67
C VAL A 153 -14.74 -11.12 2.14
N LEU A 154 -13.70 -10.38 1.73
CA LEU A 154 -13.83 -8.96 1.42
C LEU A 154 -14.56 -8.69 0.10
N ALA A 155 -14.13 -9.32 -0.99
CA ALA A 155 -14.78 -9.13 -2.29
C ALA A 155 -16.27 -9.52 -2.27
N PRO A 156 -16.68 -10.68 -1.70
CA PRO A 156 -18.09 -11.04 -1.62
C PRO A 156 -18.92 -10.11 -0.71
N SER A 157 -18.36 -9.63 0.42
CA SER A 157 -19.08 -8.72 1.31
C SER A 157 -19.38 -7.37 0.66
N LEU A 158 -18.56 -6.98 -0.32
CA LEU A 158 -18.70 -5.78 -1.13
C LEU A 158 -19.32 -6.05 -2.51
N GLY A 159 -19.93 -7.23 -2.72
CA GLY A 159 -20.78 -7.53 -3.88
C GLY A 159 -20.12 -8.33 -5.01
N ASN A 160 -18.82 -8.61 -4.97
CA ASN A 160 -18.15 -9.48 -5.95
C ASN A 160 -18.17 -10.95 -5.49
N LYS A 161 -19.32 -11.61 -5.68
CA LYS A 161 -19.53 -13.01 -5.26
C LYS A 161 -18.90 -14.04 -6.20
N ASP A 162 -18.64 -13.66 -7.45
CA ASP A 162 -18.13 -14.55 -8.49
C ASP A 162 -16.59 -14.55 -8.59
N ALA A 163 -15.91 -13.90 -7.64
CA ALA A 163 -14.46 -13.74 -7.64
C ALA A 163 -13.92 -13.10 -8.93
N THR A 164 -14.67 -12.15 -9.50
CA THR A 164 -14.27 -11.40 -10.69
C THR A 164 -12.98 -10.63 -10.43
N THR A 165 -12.06 -10.65 -11.40
CA THR A 165 -10.75 -10.01 -11.29
C THR A 165 -10.57 -8.90 -12.32
N TYR A 166 -9.60 -8.01 -12.08
CA TYR A 166 -9.12 -7.04 -13.05
C TYR A 166 -7.58 -7.09 -13.14
N ARG A 167 -7.02 -6.63 -14.26
CA ARG A 167 -5.57 -6.68 -14.51
C ARG A 167 -4.83 -5.69 -13.62
N TYR A 168 -3.81 -6.18 -12.93
CA TYR A 168 -2.89 -5.42 -12.09
C TYR A 168 -1.45 -5.81 -12.42
N LEU A 169 -0.84 -5.10 -13.38
CA LEU A 169 0.40 -5.49 -14.05
C LEU A 169 1.67 -4.98 -13.34
N THR A 170 1.74 -5.13 -12.02
CA THR A 170 3.01 -4.89 -11.31
C THR A 170 3.92 -6.12 -11.44
N PRO A 171 5.26 -5.98 -11.45
CA PRO A 171 6.16 -7.12 -11.54
C PRO A 171 5.89 -8.19 -10.48
N LYS A 172 5.59 -7.76 -9.25
CA LYS A 172 5.25 -8.66 -8.15
C LYS A 172 3.95 -9.42 -8.39
N ALA A 173 2.89 -8.74 -8.83
CA ALA A 173 1.61 -9.39 -9.11
C ALA A 173 1.71 -10.37 -10.28
N VAL A 174 2.43 -10.00 -11.35
CA VAL A 174 2.66 -10.88 -12.50
C VAL A 174 3.39 -12.16 -12.08
N TRP A 175 4.40 -12.04 -11.22
CA TRP A 175 5.14 -13.19 -10.73
C TRP A 175 4.33 -14.07 -9.77
N TYR A 176 3.55 -13.47 -8.88
CA TYR A 176 2.80 -14.17 -7.84
C TYR A 176 1.54 -14.87 -8.38
N ASN A 177 0.64 -14.13 -9.08
CA ASN A 177 -0.63 -14.68 -9.54
C ASN A 177 -0.91 -14.41 -11.04
N GLY A 178 0.07 -13.97 -11.82
CA GLY A 178 -0.15 -13.64 -13.22
C GLY A 178 -0.74 -12.25 -13.47
N GLY A 179 -0.84 -11.41 -12.43
CA GLY A 179 -1.07 -9.97 -12.56
C GLY A 179 -2.53 -9.55 -12.45
N TYR A 180 -3.19 -9.92 -11.35
CA TYR A 180 -4.58 -9.53 -11.10
C TYR A 180 -4.86 -9.18 -9.63
N LEU A 181 -5.99 -8.53 -9.41
CA LEU A 181 -6.65 -8.31 -8.12
C LEU A 181 -8.13 -8.63 -8.25
N TYR A 182 -8.80 -8.95 -7.14
CA TYR A 182 -10.25 -9.14 -7.09
C TYR A 182 -10.96 -7.78 -7.10
N GLN A 183 -12.02 -7.65 -7.91
CA GLN A 183 -12.92 -6.50 -7.80
C GLN A 183 -13.48 -6.44 -6.39
N ASN A 184 -13.54 -5.26 -5.80
CA ASN A 184 -13.98 -5.02 -4.42
C ASN A 184 -13.20 -5.82 -3.35
N GLY A 185 -12.03 -6.37 -3.67
CA GLY A 185 -11.22 -7.18 -2.76
C GLY A 185 -10.02 -6.44 -2.17
N GLY A 186 -9.97 -5.11 -2.26
CA GLY A 186 -8.79 -4.32 -1.89
C GLY A 186 -7.52 -4.70 -2.69
N ASN A 187 -6.35 -4.40 -2.13
CA ASN A 187 -5.05 -4.71 -2.72
C ASN A 187 -4.28 -5.71 -1.85
N ILE A 188 -4.18 -6.96 -2.31
CA ILE A 188 -3.48 -8.05 -1.60
C ILE A 188 -1.97 -7.78 -1.40
N PHE A 189 -1.39 -6.84 -2.14
CA PHE A 189 0.03 -6.46 -2.05
C PHE A 189 0.27 -5.21 -1.19
N TYR A 190 -0.76 -4.69 -0.52
CA TYR A 190 -0.71 -3.38 0.13
C TYR A 190 0.43 -3.26 1.15
N ALA A 191 0.51 -4.19 2.11
CA ALA A 191 1.57 -4.18 3.12
C ALA A 191 2.97 -4.20 2.50
N ASP A 192 3.16 -4.95 1.41
CA ASP A 192 4.46 -5.02 0.73
C ASP A 192 4.79 -3.76 -0.07
N ARG A 193 3.78 -3.07 -0.62
CA ARG A 193 3.97 -1.74 -1.22
C ARG A 193 4.39 -0.72 -0.16
N VAL A 194 3.75 -0.75 1.01
CA VAL A 194 4.10 0.14 2.13
C VAL A 194 5.52 -0.16 2.63
N LYS A 195 5.88 -1.45 2.82
CA LYS A 195 7.27 -1.87 3.14
C LYS A 195 8.29 -1.30 2.16
N TRP A 196 7.98 -1.37 0.87
CA TRP A 196 8.86 -0.86 -0.17
C TRP A 196 9.03 0.66 -0.09
N HIS A 197 7.94 1.43 0.06
CA HIS A 197 8.04 2.88 0.24
C HIS A 197 8.73 3.27 1.55
N LEU A 198 8.51 2.53 2.64
CA LEU A 198 9.22 2.73 3.89
C LEU A 198 10.73 2.53 3.71
N THR A 199 11.13 1.53 2.93
CA THR A 199 12.54 1.31 2.56
C THR A 199 13.06 2.50 1.76
N LEU A 200 12.35 2.94 0.72
CA LEU A 200 12.78 4.08 -0.09
C LEU A 200 12.90 5.38 0.72
N ILE A 201 11.99 5.64 1.65
CA ILE A 201 12.08 6.79 2.58
C ILE A 201 13.37 6.71 3.38
N LYS A 202 13.68 5.56 4.00
CA LYS A 202 14.91 5.37 4.79
C LYS A 202 16.20 5.56 3.98
N TRP A 203 16.15 5.35 2.66
CA TRP A 203 17.31 5.47 1.77
C TRP A 203 17.45 6.85 1.12
N LEU A 204 16.35 7.60 0.99
CA LEU A 204 16.30 8.85 0.21
C LEU A 204 16.13 10.12 1.07
N GLU A 205 15.73 9.97 2.33
CA GLU A 205 15.80 11.02 3.37
C GLU A 205 17.22 11.12 3.94
#